data_AF-A0A949DSK4-F1
#
_entry.id   AF-A0A949DSK4-F1
#
_cell.length_a   1.000
_cell.length_b   1.000
_cell.length_c   1.000
_cell.angle_alpha   90.00
_cell.angle_beta   90.00
_cell.angle_gamma   90.00
#
_symmetry.space_group_name_H-M   'P 1'
#
loop_
_entity.id
_entity.type
_entity.pdbx_description
1 polymer ?
#
loop_
_entity_poly.entity_id
_entity_poly.type
_entity_poly.pdbx_seq_one_letter_code
_entity_poly.pdbx_strand_id
1 'polypeptide(L)'
;MSKKVCLIYQNEDYVLDGMRSALGLAVENMYAFAAVVGTEIAELDEHNKENLDWIRDMEGDVYSTVQANCDKNDMTPIALEELGKKLLEMDIVVPYGTY
;
A
#
# COMPACT_ATOMS: atom_id res chain seq x y z
N MET A 1 21.21 2.68 6.44
CA MET A 1 19.92 2.39 7.08
C MET A 1 18.91 2.21 5.96
N SER A 2 18.10 1.15 6.02
CA SER A 2 16.98 0.95 5.09
C SER A 2 15.97 2.10 5.24
N LYS A 3 15.33 2.50 4.14
CA LYS A 3 14.38 3.61 4.10
C LYS A 3 12.96 3.12 4.29
N LYS A 4 12.15 3.89 5.03
CA LYS A 4 10.70 3.71 5.12
C LYS A 4 10.02 4.49 4.02
N VAL A 5 9.32 3.79 3.14
CA VAL A 5 8.64 4.37 1.97
C VAL A 5 7.15 4.08 2.08
N CYS A 6 6.30 5.08 1.86
CA CYS A 6 4.86 4.88 1.75
C CYS A 6 4.33 5.39 0.41
N LEU A 7 3.68 4.51 -0.35
CA LEU A 7 3.01 4.85 -1.61
C LEU A 7 1.52 5.11 -1.35
N ILE A 8 0.98 6.21 -1.86
CA ILE A 8 -0.41 6.60 -1.65
C ILE A 8 -1.16 6.56 -2.97
N TYR A 9 -2.27 5.82 -3.01
CA TYR A 9 -3.12 5.61 -4.18
C TYR A 9 -4.49 6.24 -3.97
N GLN A 10 -4.93 7.05 -4.92
CA GLN A 10 -6.30 7.60 -4.95
C GLN A 10 -7.09 7.16 -6.18
N ASN A 11 -6.42 6.70 -7.23
CA ASN A 11 -7.06 6.20 -8.44
C ASN A 11 -6.91 4.68 -8.50
N GLU A 12 -8.03 3.97 -8.65
CA GLU A 12 -8.09 2.50 -8.71
C GLU A 12 -7.23 1.91 -9.82
N ASP A 13 -7.12 2.59 -10.96
CA ASP A 13 -6.37 2.14 -12.14
C ASP A 13 -4.87 1.94 -11.84
N TYR A 14 -4.34 2.67 -10.85
CA TYR A 14 -2.92 2.66 -10.51
C TYR A 14 -2.58 1.87 -9.25
N VAL A 15 -3.58 1.30 -8.55
CA VAL A 15 -3.33 0.58 -7.29
C VAL A 15 -2.44 -0.64 -7.51
N LEU A 16 -2.68 -1.41 -8.58
CA LEU A 16 -1.88 -2.61 -8.88
C LEU A 16 -0.42 -2.28 -9.25
N ASP A 17 -0.22 -1.25 -10.07
CA ASP A 17 1.13 -0.80 -10.45
C ASP A 17 1.89 -0.20 -9.26
N GLY A 18 1.16 0.50 -8.40
CA GLY A 18 1.64 0.95 -7.11
C GLY A 18 2.08 -0.21 -6.21
N MET A 19 1.22 -1.22 -6.02
CA MET A 19 1.53 -2.41 -5.21
C MET A 19 2.77 -3.14 -5.72
N ARG A 20 2.93 -3.29 -7.04
CA ARG A 20 4.16 -3.86 -7.64
C ARG A 20 5.39 -3.00 -7.35
N SER A 21 5.24 -1.68 -7.33
CA SER A 21 6.32 -0.76 -6.96
C SER A 21 6.69 -0.90 -5.49
N ALA A 22 5.71 -1.05 -4.59
CA ALA A 22 5.93 -1.31 -3.17
C ALA A 22 6.69 -2.63 -2.96
N LEU A 23 6.28 -3.71 -3.64
CA LEU A 23 6.98 -4.98 -3.61
C LEU A 23 8.43 -4.85 -4.13
N GLY A 24 8.65 -4.15 -5.24
CA GLY A 24 10.00 -3.91 -5.76
C GLY A 24 10.90 -3.18 -4.77
N LEU A 25 10.37 -2.19 -4.04
CA LEU A 25 11.11 -1.50 -2.98
C LEU A 25 11.40 -2.43 -1.79
N ALA A 26 10.46 -3.29 -1.43
CA ALA A 26 10.67 -4.31 -0.40
C ALA A 26 11.82 -5.27 -0.79
N VAL A 27 11.85 -5.73 -2.05
CA VAL A 27 12.93 -6.55 -2.62
C VAL A 27 14.30 -5.85 -2.55
N GLU A 28 14.33 -4.54 -2.75
CA GLU A 28 15.53 -3.70 -2.57
C GLU A 28 15.82 -3.34 -1.10
N ASN A 29 15.30 -4.15 -0.16
CA ASN A 29 15.52 -4.05 1.27
C ASN A 29 15.05 -2.71 1.87
N MET A 30 13.96 -2.13 1.35
CA MET A 30 13.24 -1.00 1.94
C MET A 30 12.03 -1.45 2.75
N TYR A 31 11.66 -0.70 3.79
CA TYR A 31 10.38 -0.89 4.47
C TYR A 31 9.28 -0.24 3.64
N ALA A 32 8.62 -1.03 2.80
CA ALA A 32 7.66 -0.54 1.82
C ALA A 32 6.22 -0.69 2.33
N PHE A 33 5.56 0.45 2.53
CA PHE A 33 4.15 0.53 2.86
C PHE A 33 3.37 1.10 1.68
N ALA A 34 2.08 0.79 1.63
CA ALA A 34 1.17 1.43 0.68
C ALA A 34 -0.19 1.70 1.30
N ALA A 35 -0.94 2.66 0.74
CA ALA A 35 -2.28 2.98 1.21
C ALA A 35 -3.22 3.34 0.05
N VAL A 36 -4.35 2.62 -0.05
CA VAL A 36 -5.49 3.01 -0.89
C VAL A 36 -6.37 3.97 -0.09
N VAL A 37 -6.53 5.20 -0.58
CA VAL A 37 -7.20 6.28 0.15
C VAL A 37 -8.45 6.74 -0.59
N GLY A 38 -9.61 6.56 0.05
CA GLY A 38 -10.89 7.09 -0.41
C GLY A 38 -11.52 6.39 -1.61
N THR A 39 -10.85 5.38 -2.17
CA THR A 39 -11.28 4.67 -3.38
C THR A 39 -11.41 3.18 -3.09
N GLU A 40 -12.56 2.62 -3.47
CA GLU A 40 -12.78 1.18 -3.46
C GLU A 40 -12.14 0.58 -4.72
N ILE A 41 -11.58 -0.63 -4.61
CA ILE A 41 -11.02 -1.36 -5.75
C ILE A 41 -11.76 -2.68 -5.97
N ALA A 42 -11.59 -3.23 -7.17
CA ALA A 42 -12.03 -4.59 -7.46
C ALA A 42 -11.31 -5.63 -6.58
N GLU A 43 -11.86 -6.84 -6.55
CA GLU A 43 -11.19 -7.96 -5.90
C GLU A 43 -9.88 -8.28 -6.64
N LEU A 44 -8.81 -8.47 -5.88
CA LEU A 44 -7.51 -8.88 -6.38
C LEU A 44 -7.56 -10.31 -6.91
N ASP A 45 -6.90 -10.57 -8.03
CA ASP A 45 -6.61 -11.94 -8.45
C ASP A 45 -5.58 -12.61 -7.52
N GLU A 46 -5.40 -13.92 -7.67
CA GLU A 46 -4.47 -14.71 -6.84
C GLU A 46 -3.03 -14.15 -6.88
N HIS A 47 -2.58 -13.70 -8.06
CA HIS A 47 -1.25 -13.14 -8.22
C HIS A 47 -1.05 -11.84 -7.43
N ASN A 48 -2.03 -10.94 -7.45
CA ASN A 48 -1.96 -9.69 -6.70
C ASN A 48 -2.17 -9.89 -5.20
N LYS A 49 -2.93 -10.92 -4.78
CA LYS A 49 -3.00 -11.34 -3.37
C LYS A 49 -1.65 -11.90 -2.88
N GLU A 50 -0.97 -12.70 -3.69
CA GLU A 50 0.38 -13.19 -3.38
C GLU A 50 1.39 -12.02 -3.22
N ASN A 51 1.31 -11.02 -4.09
CA ASN A 51 2.14 -9.81 -3.97
C ASN A 51 1.90 -9.06 -2.64
N LEU A 52 0.65 -9.01 -2.15
CA LEU A 52 0.32 -8.43 -0.85
C LEU A 52 0.98 -9.19 0.30
N ASP A 53 0.92 -10.52 0.27
CA ASP A 53 1.53 -11.37 1.29
C ASP A 53 3.06 -11.22 1.30
N TRP A 54 3.69 -11.16 0.13
CA TRP A 54 5.13 -10.92 0.03
C TRP A 54 5.54 -9.55 0.59
N ILE A 55 4.75 -8.49 0.35
CA ILE A 55 5.02 -7.17 0.96
C ILE A 55 5.04 -7.29 2.49
N ARG A 56 4.12 -8.07 3.08
CA ARG A 56 4.04 -8.28 4.53
C ARG A 56 5.19 -9.10 5.09
N ASP A 57 5.57 -10.17 4.39
CA ASP A 57 6.71 -11.01 4.76
C ASP A 57 8.03 -10.20 4.78
N MET A 58 8.10 -9.12 3.99
CA MET A 58 9.22 -8.20 3.91
C MET A 58 9.07 -6.96 4.82
N GLU A 59 8.29 -7.08 5.90
CA GLU A 59 8.07 -6.03 6.92
C GLU A 59 7.33 -4.77 6.41
N GLY A 60 6.67 -4.89 5.26
CA GLY A 60 5.76 -3.89 4.69
C GLY A 60 4.30 -4.11 5.04
N ASP A 61 3.40 -3.31 4.45
CA ASP A 61 1.95 -3.56 4.49
C ASP A 61 1.19 -2.72 3.44
N VAL A 62 -0.03 -3.12 3.10
CA VAL A 62 -0.95 -2.35 2.26
C VAL A 62 -2.22 -2.02 3.04
N TYR A 63 -2.40 -0.73 3.31
CA TYR A 63 -3.53 -0.20 4.05
C TYR A 63 -4.68 0.22 3.15
N SER A 64 -5.87 0.31 3.72
CA SER A 64 -7.02 0.95 3.08
C SER A 64 -7.83 1.78 4.06
N THR A 65 -8.26 2.97 3.63
CA THR A 65 -9.26 3.78 4.36
C THR A 65 -10.71 3.39 4.02
N VAL A 66 -10.89 2.44 3.10
CA VAL A 66 -12.19 1.91 2.65
C VAL A 66 -12.32 0.48 3.13
N GLN A 67 -13.29 0.21 4.01
CA GLN A 67 -13.48 -1.10 4.64
C GLN A 67 -13.73 -2.22 3.63
N ALA A 68 -14.44 -1.94 2.53
CA ALA A 68 -14.71 -2.92 1.49
C ALA A 68 -13.43 -3.51 0.87
N ASN A 69 -12.34 -2.75 0.79
CA ASN A 69 -11.05 -3.28 0.30
C ASN A 69 -10.43 -4.24 1.32
N CYS A 70 -10.58 -3.98 2.62
CA CYS A 70 -10.10 -4.87 3.68
C CYS A 70 -10.85 -6.20 3.65
N ASP A 71 -12.17 -6.15 3.48
CA ASP A 71 -13.02 -7.33 3.49
C ASP A 71 -12.83 -8.21 2.23
N LYS A 72 -12.53 -7.61 1.07
CA LYS A 72 -12.38 -8.34 -0.21
C LYS A 72 -10.94 -8.79 -0.50
N ASN A 73 -9.97 -7.99 -0.08
CA ASN A 73 -8.58 -8.10 -0.51
C ASN A 73 -7.60 -8.29 0.64
N ASP A 74 -8.11 -8.50 1.86
CA ASP A 74 -7.32 -8.68 3.07
C ASP A 74 -6.35 -7.52 3.34
N MET A 75 -6.65 -6.31 2.86
CA MET A 75 -5.88 -5.10 3.18
C MET A 75 -6.03 -4.71 4.65
N THR A 76 -5.03 -4.03 5.21
CA THR A 76 -5.08 -3.61 6.61
C THR A 76 -5.93 -2.34 6.76
N PRO A 77 -7.02 -2.34 7.57
CA PRO A 77 -7.80 -1.14 7.78
C PRO A 77 -6.97 -0.07 8.48
N ILE A 78 -7.11 1.18 8.04
CA ILE A 78 -6.50 2.34 8.69
C ILE A 78 -7.43 3.54 8.66
N ALA A 79 -7.54 4.28 9.76
CA ALA A 79 -8.21 5.57 9.74
C ALA A 79 -7.34 6.62 9.03
N LEU A 80 -7.96 7.63 8.40
CA LEU A 80 -7.21 8.66 7.68
C LEU A 80 -6.24 9.42 8.59
N GLU A 81 -6.65 9.69 9.83
CA GLU A 81 -5.83 10.35 10.85
C GLU A 81 -4.64 9.48 11.29
N GLU A 82 -4.82 8.17 11.37
CA GLU A 82 -3.77 7.22 11.72
C GLU A 82 -2.76 7.07 10.57
N LEU A 83 -3.25 7.03 9.33
CA LEU A 83 -2.40 7.10 8.14
C LEU A 83 -1.57 8.39 8.16
N GLY A 84 -2.19 9.53 8.45
CA GLY A 84 -1.50 10.82 8.59
C GLY A 84 -0.36 10.77 9.62
N LYS A 85 -0.58 10.15 10.79
CA LYS A 85 0.48 9.95 11.80
C LYS A 85 1.58 9.04 11.29
N LYS A 86 1.24 7.94 10.64
CA LYS A 86 2.22 6.98 10.08
C LYS A 86 3.09 7.64 9.01
N LEU A 87 2.53 8.50 8.16
CA LEU A 87 3.28 9.21 7.13
C LEU A 87 4.38 10.12 7.70
N LEU A 88 4.20 10.66 8.92
CA LEU A 88 5.23 11.46 9.60
C LEU A 88 6.47 10.62 9.98
N GLU A 89 6.35 9.30 10.05
CA GLU A 89 7.44 8.38 10.37
C GLU A 89 8.17 7.86 9.11
N MET A 90 7.67 8.19 7.91
CA MET A 90 8.25 7.73 6.65
C MET A 90 9.41 8.62 6.24
N ASP A 91 10.45 8.02 5.65
CA ASP A 91 11.52 8.78 5.01
C ASP A 91 11.06 9.37 3.67
N ILE A 92 10.20 8.64 2.96
CA ILE A 92 9.73 8.99 1.61
C ILE A 92 8.24 8.71 1.52
N VAL A 93 7.49 9.67 1.00
CA VAL A 93 6.06 9.52 0.67
C VAL A 93 5.89 9.75 -0.82
N VAL A 94 5.28 8.79 -1.52
CA VAL A 94 5.10 8.81 -2.97
C VAL A 94 3.60 8.89 -3.27
N PRO A 95 3.06 10.08 -3.63
CA PRO A 95 1.75 10.14 -4.26
C PRO A 95 1.86 9.51 -5.65
N TYR A 96 1.04 8.49 -5.92
CA TYR A 96 1.19 7.66 -7.12
C TYR A 96 -0.06 7.78 -8.00
N GLY A 97 0.14 7.92 -9.31
CA GLY A 97 -0.96 7.96 -10.28
C GLY A 97 -1.89 9.18 -10.15
N THR A 98 -1.34 10.33 -9.75
CA THR A 98 -2.10 11.56 -9.46
C THR A 98 -2.25 12.55 -10.63
N TYR A 99 -1.78 12.19 -11.83
CA TYR A 99 -1.79 13.05 -13.03
C TYR A 99 -2.22 12.30 -14.28
#